data_AF-A0A2G9NSM6-F1
#
_entry.id   AF-A0A2G9NSM6-F1
#
_cell.length_a   1.000
_cell.length_b   1.000
_cell.length_c   1.000
_cell.angle_alpha   90.00
_cell.angle_beta   90.00
_cell.angle_gamma   90.00
#
_symmetry.space_group_name_H-M   'P 1'
#
loop_
_entity.id
_entity.type
_entity.pdbx_description
1 polymer ?
#
loop_
_entity_poly.entity_id
_entity_poly.type
_entity_poly.pdbx_seq_one_letter_code
_entity_poly.pdbx_strand_id
1 'polypeptide(L)' 'MISDKDKEKIRNESRCILDKFGSSLKNVKLSKEGFKNEVGGFRNEEETLSGDEYFRKRMFANAPSIEGDCVLAEKKKW' A
#
# COMPACT_ATOMS: atom_id res chain seq x y z
N MET A 1 -16.52 -14.40 -4.44
CA MET A 1 -16.83 -13.85 -5.78
C MET A 1 -17.72 -12.65 -5.61
N ILE A 2 -17.44 -11.54 -6.30
CA ILE A 2 -18.25 -10.32 -6.26
C ILE A 2 -19.53 -10.55 -7.09
N SER A 3 -20.69 -10.14 -6.58
CA SER A 3 -21.97 -10.27 -7.30
C SER A 3 -22.03 -9.34 -8.51
N ASP A 4 -22.84 -9.66 -9.52
CA ASP A 4 -22.95 -8.80 -10.72
C ASP A 4 -23.52 -7.41 -10.40
N LYS A 5 -24.39 -7.33 -9.38
CA LYS A 5 -24.90 -6.07 -8.84
C LYS A 5 -23.77 -5.23 -8.21
N ASP A 6 -22.88 -5.86 -7.46
CA ASP A 6 -21.74 -5.17 -6.84
C ASP A 6 -20.70 -4.75 -7.88
N LYS A 7 -20.48 -5.56 -8.94
CA LYS A 7 -19.62 -5.18 -10.06
C LYS A 7 -20.10 -3.92 -10.75
N GLU A 8 -21.40 -3.83 -11.04
CA GLU A 8 -21.98 -2.66 -11.70
C GLU A 8 -21.93 -1.42 -10.80
N LYS A 9 -22.14 -1.58 -9.49
CA LYS A 9 -21.95 -0.52 -8.50
C LYS A 9 -20.51 -0.02 -8.48
N ILE A 10 -19.53 -0.92 -8.38
CA ILE A 10 -18.09 -0.58 -8.40
C ILE A 10 -17.73 0.16 -9.69
N ARG A 11 -18.25 -0.30 -10.84
CA ARG A 11 -17.99 0.35 -12.14
C ARG A 11 -18.47 1.80 -12.16
N ASN A 12 -19.69 2.04 -11.68
CA ASN A 12 -20.28 3.37 -11.66
C ASN A 12 -19.57 4.31 -10.66
N GLU A 13 -19.25 3.81 -9.47
CA GLU A 13 -18.49 4.58 -8.47
C GLU A 13 -17.09 4.91 -8.97
N SER A 14 -16.40 3.93 -9.56
CA SER A 14 -15.06 4.11 -10.13
C SER A 14 -15.06 5.16 -11.24
N ARG A 15 -16.05 5.11 -12.14
CA ARG A 15 -16.22 6.11 -13.20
C ARG A 15 -16.42 7.51 -12.61
N CYS A 16 -17.28 7.64 -11.60
CA CYS A 16 -17.51 8.93 -10.95
C CYS A 16 -16.24 9.51 -10.30
N ILE A 17 -15.44 8.65 -9.66
CA ILE A 17 -14.15 9.05 -9.06
C ILE A 17 -13.19 9.55 -10.14
N LEU A 18 -13.04 8.82 -11.23
CA LEU A 18 -12.15 9.18 -12.34
C LEU A 18 -12.58 10.49 -13.02
N ASP A 19 -13.88 10.65 -13.26
CA ASP A 19 -14.43 11.87 -13.87
C ASP A 19 -14.21 13.10 -12.98
N LYS A 20 -14.42 12.95 -11.66
CA LYS A 20 -14.16 14.00 -10.67
C LYS A 20 -12.67 14.35 -10.61
N PHE A 21 -11.82 13.34 -10.51
CA PHE A 21 -10.37 13.53 -10.46
C PHE A 21 -9.85 14.26 -11.71
N GLY A 22 -10.24 13.80 -12.90
CA GLY A 22 -9.87 14.45 -14.16
C GLY A 22 -10.39 15.89 -14.26
N SER A 23 -11.60 16.15 -13.78
CA SER A 23 -12.17 17.51 -13.75
C SER A 23 -11.42 18.43 -12.78
N SER A 24 -11.02 17.92 -11.62
CA SER A 24 -10.22 18.66 -10.64
C SER A 24 -8.81 18.98 -11.18
N LEU A 25 -8.19 18.04 -11.89
CA LEU A 25 -6.86 18.25 -12.49
C LEU A 25 -6.83 19.37 -13.53
N LYS A 26 -7.91 19.60 -14.28
CA LYS A 26 -8.00 20.71 -15.27
C LYS A 26 -7.76 22.08 -14.65
N ASN A 27 -8.05 22.23 -13.35
CA ASN A 27 -7.93 23.49 -12.63
C ASN A 27 -6.60 23.61 -11.86
N VAL A 28 -5.75 22.57 -11.88
CA VAL A 28 -4.46 22.59 -11.17
C VAL A 28 -3.42 23.32 -12.00
N LYS A 29 -2.87 24.41 -11.44
CA LYS A 29 -1.67 25.06 -11.97
C LYS A 29 -0.46 24.25 -11.52
N LEU A 30 0.23 23.61 -12.45
CA LEU A 30 1.47 22.90 -12.16
C LEU A 30 2.56 23.91 -11.81
N SER A 31 2.85 24.12 -10.52
CA SER A 31 4.09 24.77 -10.11
C SER A 31 5.24 23.78 -10.30
N LYS A 32 6.36 24.26 -10.84
CA LYS A 32 7.58 23.44 -11.03
C LYS A 32 8.29 23.10 -9.71
N GLU A 33 7.76 23.51 -8.56
CA GLU A 33 8.45 23.45 -7.26
C GLU A 33 8.44 22.08 -6.58
N GLY A 34 7.78 21.07 -7.15
CA GLY A 34 7.53 19.80 -6.45
C GLY A 34 8.54 18.68 -6.64
N PHE A 35 9.41 18.73 -7.64
CA PHE A 35 10.37 17.65 -7.86
C PHE A 35 11.72 18.02 -7.25
N LYS A 36 12.00 17.50 -6.05
CA LYS A 36 13.41 17.26 -5.69
C LYS A 36 13.95 16.37 -6.80
N ASN A 37 14.95 16.85 -7.55
CA ASN A 37 15.59 16.12 -8.65
C ASN A 37 16.33 14.84 -8.18
N GLU A 38 16.23 14.48 -6.91
CA GLU A 38 16.79 13.27 -6.31
C GLU A 38 15.86 12.09 -6.56
N VAL A 39 15.74 11.67 -7.82
CA VAL A 39 15.15 10.38 -8.16
C VAL A 39 16.25 9.33 -8.01
N GLY A 40 16.45 8.87 -6.78
CA GLY A 40 17.40 7.80 -6.45
C GLY A 40 18.45 8.19 -5.42
N GLY A 41 18.89 7.19 -4.66
CA GLY A 41 19.94 7.29 -3.65
C GLY A 41 20.22 5.91 -3.07
N PHE A 42 21.47 5.67 -2.71
CA PHE A 42 21.83 4.47 -1.94
C PHE A 42 21.72 4.81 -0.46
N ARG A 43 21.11 3.91 0.31
CA ARG A 43 21.25 3.97 1.76
C ARG A 43 22.63 3.41 2.10
N ASN A 44 23.43 4.15 2.85
CA ASN A 44 24.67 3.61 3.41
C ASN A 44 24.28 2.47 4.36
N GLU A 45 24.84 1.28 4.12
CA GLU A 45 24.72 0.18 5.07
C GLU A 45 25.57 0.52 6.29
N GLU A 46 24.93 0.87 7.39
CA GLU A 46 25.55 1.03 8.70
C GLU A 46 25.27 -0.21 9.56
N GLU A 47 26.02 -0.38 10.65
CA GLU A 47 25.74 -1.42 11.63
C GLU A 47 24.30 -1.31 12.13
N THR A 48 23.57 -2.42 12.07
CA THR A 48 22.18 -2.47 12.53
C THR A 48 22.10 -2.13 14.02
N LEU A 49 21.25 -1.16 14.36
CA LEU A 49 20.79 -0.97 15.75
C LEU A 49 20.16 -2.27 16.26
N SER A 50 20.28 -2.54 17.56
CA SER A 50 19.55 -3.67 18.17
C SER A 50 18.07 -3.50 17.84
N GLY A 51 17.48 -4.51 17.18
CA GLY A 51 16.08 -4.48 16.83
C GLY A 51 15.20 -4.32 18.07
N ASP A 52 14.03 -3.71 17.91
CA ASP A 52 13.05 -3.57 18.99
C ASP A 52 12.69 -4.96 19.56
N GLU A 53 12.91 -5.14 20.85
CA GLU A 53 12.66 -6.39 21.58
C GLU A 53 11.21 -6.88 21.44
N TYR A 54 10.27 -5.94 21.23
CA TYR A 54 8.85 -6.24 21.07
C TYR A 54 8.42 -6.44 19.61
N PHE A 55 9.32 -6.24 18.64
CA PHE A 55 8.99 -6.39 17.21
C PHE A 55 8.41 -7.78 16.92
N ARG A 56 9.07 -8.82 17.41
CA ARG A 56 8.65 -10.21 17.23
C ARG A 56 7.22 -10.42 17.73
N LYS A 57 6.95 -9.97 18.96
CA LYS A 57 5.63 -10.09 19.60
C LYS A 57 4.55 -9.36 18.78
N ARG A 58 4.83 -8.13 18.34
CA ARG A 58 3.86 -7.34 17.55
C ARG A 58 3.62 -7.94 16.17
N MET A 59 4.65 -8.51 15.53
CA MET A 59 4.51 -9.13 14.22
C MET A 59 3.56 -10.34 14.28
N PHE A 60 3.79 -11.27 15.22
CA PHE A 60 2.94 -12.46 15.35
C PHE A 60 1.55 -12.15 15.91
N ALA A 61 1.40 -11.17 16.81
CA ALA A 61 0.09 -10.78 17.32
C ALA A 61 -0.85 -10.20 16.23
N ASN A 62 -0.29 -9.64 15.16
CA ASN A 62 -1.04 -9.08 14.04
C ASN A 62 -1.10 -10.02 12.83
N ALA A 63 -0.48 -11.21 12.90
CA ALA A 63 -0.46 -12.14 11.80
C ALA A 63 -1.85 -12.83 11.66
N PRO A 64 -2.36 -13.04 10.43
CA PRO A 64 -3.68 -13.66 10.22
C PRO A 64 -3.79 -15.08 10.77
N SER A 65 -2.68 -15.84 10.75
CA SER A 65 -2.60 -17.20 11.27
C SER A 65 -1.16 -17.52 11.64
N ILE A 66 -0.97 -18.18 12.78
CA ILE A 66 0.35 -18.51 13.32
C ILE A 66 0.38 -19.96 13.81
N GLU A 67 1.53 -20.62 13.64
CA GLU A 67 1.82 -21.93 14.23
C GLU A 67 3.25 -21.91 14.78
N GLY A 68 3.37 -21.92 16.11
CA GLY A 68 4.64 -21.67 16.78
C GLY A 68 5.23 -20.33 16.37
N ASP A 69 6.42 -20.37 15.77
CA ASP A 69 7.16 -19.20 15.28
C ASP A 69 7.01 -18.96 13.78
N CYS A 70 5.98 -19.54 13.16
CA CYS A 70 5.71 -19.45 11.73
C CYS A 70 4.39 -18.72 11.46
N VAL A 71 4.38 -17.84 10.46
CA VAL A 71 3.14 -17.30 9.89
C VAL A 71 2.62 -18.29 8.85
N LEU A 72 1.39 -18.74 9.01
CA LEU A 72 0.76 -19.65 8.06
C LEU A 72 0.15 -18.85 6.90
N ALA A 73 0.53 -19.21 5.68
CA ALA A 73 -0.03 -18.66 4.45
C ALA A 73 -0.52 -19.79 3.53
N GLU A 74 -1.59 -19.54 2.80
CA GLU A 74 -2.13 -20.51 1.84
C GLU A 74 -1.17 -20.68 0.66
N LYS A 75 -0.82 -21.93 0.35
CA LYS A 75 0.07 -22.26 -0.77
C LYS A 75 -0.57 -21.80 -2.09
N LYS A 76 0.18 -21.00 -2.88
CA LYS A 76 -0.21 -20.46 -4.21
C LYS A 76 -1.36 -19.44 -4.23
N LYS A 77 -1.63 -18.72 -3.13
CA LYS A 77 -2.61 -17.60 -3.14
C LYS A 77 -1.97 -16.21 -3.08
N TRP A 78 -0.69 -16.11 -3.47
CA TRP A 78 0.02 -14.85 -3.62
C TRP A 78 0.11 -14.50 -5.11
#